data_AF-A0A7L4TMA6-F1
#
_entry.id   AF-A0A7L4TMA6-F1
#
_cell.length_a   1.000
_cell.length_b   1.000
_cell.length_c   1.000
_cell.angle_alpha   90.00
_cell.angle_beta   90.00
_cell.angle_gamma   90.00
#
_symmetry.space_group_name_H-M   'P 1'
#
loop_
_entity.id
_entity.type
_entity.pdbx_description
1 polymer ?
#
loop_
_entity_poly.entity_id
_entity_poly.type
_entity_poly.pdbx_seq_one_letter_code
_entity_poly.pdbx_strand_id
1 'polypeptide(L)' 'EAVTCPLDVKYVGFDIPNEFVVGYGLDYADRYRNLTDVATLAPHVYKS' A
#
# COMPACT_ATOMS: atom_id res chain seq x y z
N GLU A 1 -2.31 12.82 -1.96
CA GLU A 1 -2.79 12.65 -0.58
C GLU A 1 -3.89 11.58 -0.60
N ALA A 2 -4.05 10.81 0.47
CA ALA A 2 -5.14 9.84 0.56
C ALA A 2 -6.48 10.58 0.66
N VAL A 3 -7.49 10.13 -0.09
CA VAL A 3 -8.83 10.73 -0.07
C VAL A 3 -9.57 10.24 1.18
N THR A 4 -10.01 11.17 2.03
CA THR A 4 -10.81 10.84 3.21
C THR A 4 -12.30 10.93 2.88
N CYS A 5 -13.05 9.88 3.18
CA CYS A 5 -14.50 9.85 3.16
C CYS A 5 -15.00 9.55 4.58
N PRO A 6 -16.06 10.20 5.09
CA PRO A 6 -16.60 9.91 6.41
C PRO A 6 -17.31 8.56 6.41
N LEU A 7 -16.51 7.49 6.51
CA LEU A 7 -16.95 6.12 6.67
C LEU A 7 -16.40 5.59 7.98
N ASP A 8 -17.28 5.07 8.83
CA ASP A 8 -16.89 4.42 10.06
C ASP A 8 -16.45 2.98 9.77
N VAL A 9 -15.13 2.76 9.73
CA VAL A 9 -14.55 1.44 9.47
C VAL A 9 -14.45 0.68 10.79
N LYS A 10 -15.36 -0.28 10.98
CA LYS A 10 -15.46 -1.06 12.23
C LYS A 10 -14.20 -1.87 12.57
N TYR A 11 -13.45 -2.33 11.57
CA TYR A 11 -12.28 -3.19 11.76
C TYR A 11 -11.09 -2.65 10.98
N VAL A 12 -10.12 -2.09 11.71
CA VAL A 12 -8.85 -1.59 11.18
C VAL A 12 -7.75 -2.51 11.69
N GLY A 13 -6.96 -3.07 10.78
CA GLY A 13 -5.82 -3.91 11.13
C GLY A 13 -4.63 -3.07 11.58
N PHE A 14 -4.22 -2.12 10.73
CA PHE A 14 -3.07 -1.24 10.97
C PHE A 14 -3.30 0.13 10.31
N ASP A 15 -2.90 1.20 10.99
CA ASP A 15 -2.75 2.51 10.38
C ASP A 15 -1.33 2.64 9.81
N ILE A 16 -1.22 2.99 8.54
CA ILE A 16 0.06 3.11 7.82
C ILE A 16 0.26 4.53 7.30
N PRO A 17 1.52 4.99 7.15
CA PRO A 17 1.79 6.28 6.52
C PRO A 17 1.31 6.29 5.06
N ASN A 18 1.08 7.49 4.50
CA ASN A 18 0.68 7.66 3.11
C ASN A 18 1.86 7.46 2.15
N GLU A 19 2.31 6.21 2.04
CA GLU A 19 3.40 5.76 1.17
C GLU A 19 2.88 4.70 0.18
N PHE A 20 3.62 4.52 -0.92
CA PHE A 20 3.25 3.49 -1.90
C PHE A 20 3.69 2.11 -1.39
N VAL A 21 2.74 1.27 -1.01
CA VAL A 21 2.99 -0.07 -0.44
C VAL A 21 2.68 -1.20 -1.43
N VAL A 22 3.46 -2.27 -1.36
CA VAL A 22 3.30 -3.51 -2.15
C VAL A 22 3.46 -4.75 -1.25
N GLY A 23 3.04 -5.91 -1.74
CA GLY A 23 3.11 -7.16 -0.97
C GLY A 23 1.79 -7.56 -0.32
N TYR A 24 1.72 -8.81 0.13
CA TYR A 24 0.50 -9.39 0.73
C TYR A 24 -0.75 -9.20 -0.15
N GLY A 25 -0.59 -9.40 -1.46
CA GLY A 25 -1.64 -9.18 -2.47
C GLY A 25 -1.69 -7.77 -3.08
N LEU A 26 -1.08 -6.77 -2.44
CA LEU A 26 -0.90 -5.43 -2.98
C LEU A 26 0.17 -5.45 -4.09
N ASP A 27 -0.07 -4.72 -5.17
CA ASP A 27 0.77 -4.81 -6.36
C ASP A 27 1.25 -3.47 -6.90
N TYR A 28 2.33 -3.54 -7.67
CA TYR A 28 2.74 -2.50 -8.59
C TYR A 28 3.06 -3.13 -9.95
N ALA A 29 2.33 -2.72 -10.99
CA ALA A 29 2.48 -3.23 -12.35
C ALA A 29 2.44 -4.78 -12.40
N ASP A 30 1.46 -5.37 -11.70
CA ASP A 30 1.26 -6.82 -11.54
C ASP A 30 2.41 -7.59 -10.88
N ARG A 31 3.32 -6.89 -10.21
CA ARG A 31 4.43 -7.49 -9.44
C ARG A 31 4.18 -7.37 -7.94
N TYR A 32 4.96 -8.15 -7.18
CA TYR A 32 5.08 -8.09 -5.72
C TYR A 32 3.89 -8.64 -4.90
N ARG A 33 2.80 -9.10 -5.51
CA ARG A 33 1.65 -9.71 -4.80
C ARG A 33 2.01 -10.86 -3.87
N ASN A 34 3.06 -11.61 -4.23
CA ASN A 34 3.48 -12.83 -3.55
C ASN A 34 4.41 -12.60 -2.35
N LEU A 35 4.75 -11.35 -2.01
CA LEU A 35 5.53 -11.07 -0.81
C LEU A 35 4.67 -11.39 0.42
N THR A 36 5.29 -12.06 1.41
CA THR A 36 4.67 -12.37 2.70
C THR A 36 4.51 -11.15 3.60
N ASP A 37 5.20 -10.06 3.25
CA ASP A 37 5.26 -8.82 4.00
C ASP A 37 4.62 -7.67 3.21
N VAL A 38 4.21 -6.62 3.93
CA VAL A 38 3.82 -5.33 3.34
C VAL A 38 5.01 -4.39 3.41
N ALA A 39 5.45 -3.88 2.26
CA ALA A 39 6.67 -3.08 2.15
C ALA A 39 6.45 -1.81 1.31
N THR A 40 7.21 -0.75 1.61
CA THR A 40 7.21 0.48 0.81
C THR A 40 8.03 0.29 -0.47
N LEU A 41 7.46 0.70 -1.61
CA LEU A 41 8.16 0.69 -2.89
C LEU A 41 9.15 1.85 -2.99
N ALA A 42 10.39 1.58 -3.41
CA ALA A 42 11.41 2.61 -3.52
C ALA A 42 11.09 3.59 -4.68
N PRO A 43 11.27 4.92 -4.50
CA PRO A 43 10.88 5.94 -5.49
C PRO A 43 11.44 5.75 -6.89
N HIS A 44 12.66 5.23 -7.02
CA HIS A 44 13.32 5.00 -8.31
C HIS A 44 12.66 3.90 -9.17
N VAL A 45 11.72 3.13 -8.60
CA VAL A 45 11.01 2.07 -9.33
C VAL A 45 9.83 2.62 -10.12
N TYR A 46 9.27 3.77 -9.70
CA TYR A 46 8.04 4.34 -10.28
C TYR A 46 8.14 5.82 -10.67
N LYS A 47 9.26 6.49 -10.34
CA LYS A 47 9.58 7.83 -10.82
C LYS A 47 10.69 7.73 -11.86
N SER A 48 10.35 8.08 -13.11
CA SER A 48 11.29 8.31 -14.20
C SER A 48 11.88 9.71 -14.13
#